data_AF-A0A817KT02-F1
#
_entry.id   AF-A0A817KT02-F1
#
_cell.length_a   1.000
_cell.length_b   1.000
_cell.length_c   1.000
_cell.angle_alpha   90.00
_cell.angle_beta   90.00
_cell.angle_gamma   90.00
#
_symmetry.space_group_name_H-M   'P 1'
#
loop_
_entity.id
_entity.type
_entity.pdbx_description
1 polymer ?
#
loop_
_entity_poly.entity_id
_entity_poly.type
_entity_poly.pdbx_seq_one_letter_code
_entity_poly.pdbx_strand_id
1 'polypeptide(L)'
;MALDSSSLNSFKTNERDCYQCERSPYSFVTPAALIYHATDRIKSLARPKIRKDTTIREGFSRYISDPTYSGVSKAAVRAQCSSHLSDLALPLKRHQSFTYELPIPRPVSRAALRYEATERVHELAVPKKRHSAR
;
A
#
# COMPACT_ATOMS: atom_id res chain seq x y z
N MET A 1 55.22 19.59 -19.92
CA MET A 1 53.86 19.22 -19.46
C MET A 1 53.22 18.37 -20.53
N ALA A 2 53.29 17.05 -20.38
CA ALA A 2 52.53 16.11 -21.18
C ALA A 2 52.40 14.85 -20.32
N LEU A 3 51.27 14.72 -19.62
CA LEU A 3 50.92 13.48 -18.95
C LEU A 3 50.33 12.58 -20.02
N ASP A 4 51.05 11.50 -20.29
CA ASP A 4 50.72 10.47 -21.26
C ASP A 4 49.29 9.96 -21.04
N SER A 5 48.47 10.10 -22.08
CA SER A 5 47.05 9.73 -22.10
C SER A 5 46.81 8.23 -22.27
N SER A 6 47.80 7.38 -21.95
CA SER A 6 47.83 5.95 -22.24
C SER A 6 47.28 5.06 -21.12
N SER A 7 46.68 5.62 -20.06
CA SER A 7 46.30 4.85 -18.86
C SER A 7 44.81 4.85 -18.51
N LEU A 8 43.90 4.89 -19.48
CA LEU A 8 42.45 4.80 -19.22
C LEU A 8 41.72 3.75 -20.06
N ASN A 9 42.33 2.59 -20.27
CA ASN A 9 41.64 1.42 -20.85
C ASN A 9 42.02 0.15 -20.11
N SER A 10 41.64 0.05 -18.84
CA SER A 10 41.65 -1.25 -18.16
C SER A 10 40.64 -1.29 -17.02
N PHE A 11 39.36 -1.26 -17.35
CA PHE A 11 38.34 -1.83 -16.47
C PHE A 11 37.78 -3.07 -17.16
N LYS A 12 38.52 -4.17 -17.03
CA LYS A 12 37.93 -5.51 -17.16
C LYS A 12 36.88 -5.61 -16.05
N THR A 13 35.60 -5.47 -16.38
CA THR A 13 34.51 -5.79 -15.46
C THR A 13 34.43 -7.31 -15.29
N ASN A 14 35.38 -7.86 -14.54
CA ASN A 14 35.33 -9.22 -13.99
C ASN A 14 34.81 -9.19 -12.54
N GLU A 15 33.91 -8.26 -12.23
CA GLU A 15 33.23 -8.19 -10.93
C GLU A 15 31.76 -8.51 -11.12
N ARG A 16 31.50 -9.82 -10.97
CA ARG A 16 30.42 -10.45 -10.21
C ARG A 16 29.14 -9.64 -10.10
N ASP A 17 28.07 -10.30 -10.51
CA ASP A 17 26.67 -9.98 -10.21
C ASP A 17 26.45 -9.69 -8.70
N CYS A 18 26.76 -8.47 -8.25
CA CYS A 18 26.38 -7.97 -6.94
C CYS A 18 25.01 -7.31 -7.06
N TYR A 19 23.95 -8.11 -6.84
CA TYR A 19 22.57 -7.62 -6.88
C TYR A 19 22.20 -6.67 -5.73
N GLN A 20 23.11 -6.41 -4.79
CA GLN A 20 22.89 -5.62 -3.57
C GLN A 20 23.87 -4.45 -3.37
N CYS A 21 24.73 -4.15 -4.34
CA CYS A 21 25.57 -2.95 -4.27
C CYS A 21 24.72 -1.68 -4.37
N GLU A 22 25.04 -0.64 -3.58
CA GLU A 22 24.46 0.70 -3.76
C GLU A 22 24.76 1.19 -5.17
N ARG A 23 23.74 1.20 -6.05
CA ARG A 23 23.89 1.75 -7.40
C ARG A 23 23.89 3.27 -7.29
N SER A 24 24.98 3.89 -7.73
CA SER A 24 25.04 5.33 -7.97
C SER A 24 23.85 5.78 -8.84
N PRO A 25 23.15 6.88 -8.49
CA PRO A 25 22.10 7.44 -9.33
C PRO A 25 22.64 8.01 -10.65
N TYR A 26 23.95 8.24 -10.73
CA TYR A 26 24.64 8.67 -11.94
C TYR A 26 25.12 7.46 -12.74
N SER A 27 24.84 7.47 -14.04
CA SER A 27 25.37 6.50 -15.00
C SER A 27 26.31 7.21 -15.99
N PHE A 28 27.42 6.56 -16.32
CA PHE A 28 28.35 7.07 -17.32
C PHE A 28 27.89 6.65 -18.71
N VAL A 29 27.64 7.62 -19.58
CA VAL A 29 27.26 7.40 -20.98
C VAL A 29 28.50 7.63 -21.86
N THR A 30 28.78 6.72 -22.79
CA THR A 30 29.91 6.88 -23.71
C THR A 30 29.62 8.01 -24.69
N PRO A 31 30.64 8.76 -25.17
CA PRO A 31 30.43 9.84 -26.14
C PRO A 31 29.77 9.35 -27.44
N ALA A 32 30.04 8.11 -27.85
CA ALA A 32 29.38 7.48 -28.99
C ALA A 32 27.87 7.29 -28.80
N ALA A 33 27.41 6.99 -27.58
CA ALA A 33 25.99 6.86 -27.29
C ALA A 33 25.25 8.20 -27.32
N LEU A 34 25.94 9.31 -27.00
CA LEU A 34 25.36 10.66 -27.06
C LEU A 34 25.05 11.11 -28.50
N ILE A 35 25.83 10.65 -29.48
CA ILE A 35 25.67 10.99 -30.89
C ILE A 35 24.92 9.91 -31.69
N TYR A 36 24.44 8.86 -31.04
CA TYR A 36 23.84 7.71 -31.72
C TYR A 36 22.45 8.03 -32.28
N HIS A 37 22.22 7.61 -33.54
CA HIS A 37 20.92 7.68 -34.17
C HIS A 37 20.19 6.33 -34.10
N ALA A 38 18.99 6.33 -33.55
CA ALA A 38 18.19 5.12 -33.40
C ALA A 38 17.85 4.47 -34.77
N THR A 39 17.97 3.15 -34.84
CA THR A 39 17.53 2.37 -36.01
C THR A 39 16.01 2.34 -36.10
N ASP A 40 15.48 2.05 -37.28
CA ASP A 40 14.03 2.06 -37.51
C ASP A 40 13.28 1.02 -36.68
N ARG A 41 13.92 -0.11 -36.36
CA ARG A 41 13.38 -1.09 -35.41
C ARG A 41 13.27 -0.52 -33.99
N ILE A 42 14.27 0.23 -33.53
CA ILE A 42 14.21 0.87 -32.20
C ILE A 42 13.11 1.93 -32.19
N LYS A 43 12.99 2.73 -33.25
CA LYS A 43 11.90 3.70 -33.42
C LYS A 43 10.53 3.04 -33.43
N SER A 44 10.36 1.87 -34.05
CA SER A 44 9.08 1.15 -34.08
C SER A 44 8.72 0.58 -32.71
N LEU A 45 9.70 0.05 -31.97
CA LEU A 45 9.51 -0.44 -30.60
C LEU A 45 9.23 0.68 -29.60
N ALA A 46 9.75 1.88 -29.84
CA ALA A 46 9.50 3.04 -29.00
C ALA A 46 8.08 3.60 -29.15
N ARG A 47 7.33 3.20 -30.19
CA ARG A 47 5.91 3.59 -30.35
C ARG A 47 5.06 2.90 -29.27
N PRO A 48 4.05 3.58 -28.72
CA PRO A 48 3.15 2.98 -27.74
C PRO A 48 2.41 1.78 -28.34
N LYS A 49 2.35 0.68 -27.59
CA LYS A 49 1.62 -0.53 -28.02
C LYS A 49 0.12 -0.33 -27.80
N ILE A 50 -0.63 -0.16 -28.90
CA ILE A 50 -2.10 -0.09 -28.88
C ILE A 50 -2.64 -1.52 -28.78
N ARG A 51 -3.30 -1.87 -27.67
CA ARG A 51 -3.96 -3.16 -27.49
C ARG A 51 -5.37 -3.07 -28.06
N LYS A 52 -5.70 -3.89 -29.05
CA LYS A 52 -7.05 -3.96 -29.64
C LYS A 52 -8.07 -4.65 -28.72
N ASP A 53 -7.58 -5.39 -27.73
CA ASP A 53 -8.38 -6.28 -26.88
C ASP A 53 -8.98 -5.58 -25.66
N THR A 54 -8.64 -4.31 -25.44
CA THR A 54 -9.29 -3.50 -24.41
C THR A 54 -10.47 -2.78 -25.03
N THR A 55 -11.69 -2.98 -24.50
CA THR A 55 -12.91 -2.19 -24.76
C THR A 55 -12.78 -0.69 -24.43
N ILE A 56 -11.57 -0.24 -24.13
CA ILE A 56 -11.21 1.15 -23.90
C ILE A 56 -11.28 1.85 -25.26
N ARG A 57 -12.31 2.68 -25.45
CA ARG A 57 -12.47 3.50 -26.65
C ARG A 57 -11.17 4.27 -26.91
N GLU A 58 -10.71 4.30 -28.16
CA GLU A 58 -9.58 5.13 -28.58
C GLU A 58 -9.86 6.59 -28.11
N GLY A 59 -8.99 7.12 -27.25
CA GLY A 59 -9.17 8.43 -26.61
C GLY A 59 -9.41 8.41 -25.09
N PHE A 60 -9.68 7.25 -24.47
CA PHE A 60 -9.74 7.13 -23.01
C PHE A 60 -8.34 7.02 -22.39
N SER A 61 -7.53 8.06 -22.58
CA SER A 61 -6.32 8.20 -21.79
C SER A 61 -6.71 8.66 -20.39
N ARG A 62 -6.23 7.94 -19.38
CA ARG A 62 -6.30 8.33 -17.97
C ARG A 62 -5.66 9.71 -17.70
N TYR A 63 -4.97 10.28 -18.68
CA TYR A 63 -4.20 11.52 -18.62
C TYR A 63 -4.55 12.55 -19.73
N ILE A 64 -5.51 12.27 -20.62
CA ILE A 64 -6.00 13.24 -21.66
C ILE A 64 -7.43 13.70 -21.34
N SER A 65 -7.95 13.38 -20.15
CA SER A 65 -9.34 13.70 -19.81
C SER A 65 -9.54 15.21 -19.79
N ASP A 66 -10.18 15.71 -20.85
CA ASP A 66 -11.07 16.85 -20.76
C ASP A 66 -11.91 16.65 -19.47
N PRO A 67 -11.79 17.52 -18.45
CA PRO A 67 -12.44 17.32 -17.17
C PRO A 67 -13.97 17.27 -17.27
N THR A 68 -14.53 17.55 -18.46
CA THR A 68 -15.95 17.46 -18.77
C THR A 68 -16.39 16.12 -19.35
N TYR A 69 -15.46 15.28 -19.85
CA TYR A 69 -15.80 14.00 -20.49
C TYR A 69 -15.70 12.83 -19.51
N SER A 70 -16.79 12.53 -18.82
CA SER A 70 -16.87 11.40 -17.89
C SER A 70 -16.99 10.03 -18.57
N GLY A 71 -17.23 9.98 -19.88
CA GLY A 71 -17.58 8.75 -20.58
C GLY A 71 -18.95 8.17 -20.21
N VAL A 72 -19.72 8.87 -19.37
CA VAL A 72 -21.03 8.45 -18.87
C VAL A 72 -22.13 9.03 -19.77
N SER A 73 -23.19 8.24 -20.03
CA SER A 73 -24.32 8.72 -20.82
C SER A 73 -25.11 9.81 -20.08
N LYS A 74 -25.73 10.75 -20.81
CA LYS A 74 -26.58 11.80 -20.21
C LYS A 74 -27.73 11.22 -19.38
N ALA A 75 -28.24 10.06 -19.76
CA ALA A 75 -29.28 9.35 -19.02
C ALA A 75 -28.76 8.86 -17.67
N ALA A 76 -27.57 8.26 -17.64
CA ALA A 76 -26.96 7.80 -16.38
C ALA A 76 -26.59 8.98 -15.46
N VAL A 77 -26.14 10.12 -16.00
CA VAL A 77 -25.88 11.33 -15.19
C VAL A 77 -27.16 11.89 -14.56
N ARG A 78 -28.31 11.75 -15.22
CA ARG A 78 -29.62 12.24 -14.73
C ARG A 78 -30.39 11.21 -13.91
N ALA A 79 -29.93 9.97 -13.86
CA ALA A 79 -30.63 8.91 -13.17
C ALA A 79 -30.69 9.21 -11.67
N GLN A 80 -31.91 9.20 -11.12
CA GLN A 80 -32.13 9.30 -9.68
C GLN A 80 -32.24 7.90 -9.08
N CYS A 81 -31.74 7.75 -7.86
CA CYS A 81 -31.86 6.49 -7.13
C CYS A 81 -33.29 6.29 -6.63
N SER A 82 -33.68 5.03 -6.37
CA SER A 82 -34.98 4.74 -5.76
C SER A 82 -35.00 5.22 -4.29
N SER A 83 -36.20 5.34 -3.71
CA SER A 83 -36.37 5.67 -2.29
C SER A 83 -35.58 4.71 -1.39
N HIS A 84 -35.69 3.41 -1.63
CA HIS A 84 -34.97 2.39 -0.86
C HIS A 84 -33.45 2.54 -0.97
N LEU A 85 -32.91 2.85 -2.17
CA LEU A 85 -31.48 3.08 -2.33
C LEU A 85 -31.02 4.37 -1.63
N SER A 86 -31.86 5.40 -1.62
CA SER A 86 -31.61 6.62 -0.83
C SER A 86 -31.53 6.29 0.67
N ASP A 87 -32.44 5.46 1.18
CA ASP A 87 -32.46 5.06 2.58
C ASP A 87 -31.24 4.21 2.98
N LEU A 88 -30.82 3.29 2.11
CA LEU A 88 -29.61 2.48 2.33
C LEU A 88 -28.31 3.29 2.25
N ALA A 89 -28.31 4.41 1.53
CA ALA A 89 -27.17 5.31 1.47
C ALA A 89 -26.97 6.09 2.78
N LEU A 90 -28.01 6.19 3.62
CA LEU A 90 -27.90 6.80 4.94
C LEU A 90 -27.18 5.84 5.92
N PRO A 91 -26.34 6.37 6.82
CA PRO A 91 -25.70 5.57 7.84
C PRO A 91 -26.74 4.95 8.77
N LEU A 92 -26.50 3.71 9.19
CA LEU A 92 -27.39 3.02 10.12
C LEU A 92 -27.45 3.78 11.45
N LYS A 93 -28.67 4.10 11.89
CA LYS A 93 -28.89 4.75 13.18
C LYS A 93 -28.50 3.80 14.30
N ARG A 94 -27.73 4.31 15.27
CA ARG A 94 -27.39 3.56 16.48
C ARG A 94 -28.66 3.23 17.26
N HIS A 95 -28.66 2.06 17.90
CA HIS A 95 -29.74 1.67 18.81
C HIS A 95 -29.83 2.64 20.00
N GLN A 96 -31.02 2.80 20.59
CA GLN A 96 -31.25 3.73 21.72
C GLN A 96 -30.36 3.42 22.94
N SER A 97 -29.98 2.16 23.11
CA SER A 97 -29.09 1.70 24.19
C SER A 97 -27.60 1.72 23.82
N PHE A 98 -27.22 2.24 22.65
CA PHE A 98 -25.82 2.31 22.27
C PHE A 98 -25.07 3.30 23.17
N THR A 99 -24.11 2.78 23.92
CA THR A 99 -23.16 3.58 24.71
C THR A 99 -21.79 3.51 24.05
N TYR A 100 -21.07 4.63 24.05
CA TYR A 100 -19.68 4.66 23.58
C TYR A 100 -18.76 3.91 24.55
N GLU A 101 -17.54 3.64 24.09
CA GLU A 101 -16.50 3.00 24.89
C GLU A 101 -16.30 3.72 26.23
N LEU A 102 -16.20 2.94 27.30
CA LEU A 102 -15.92 3.47 28.64
C LEU A 102 -14.51 4.07 28.68
N PRO A 103 -14.29 5.19 29.38
CA PRO A 103 -12.97 5.80 29.49
C PRO A 103 -11.98 4.85 30.18
N ILE A 104 -10.72 4.92 29.75
CA ILE A 104 -9.60 4.25 30.41
C ILE A 104 -8.89 5.31 31.26
N PRO A 105 -8.75 5.12 32.59
CA PRO A 105 -9.02 3.91 33.36
C PRO A 105 -10.51 3.68 33.65
N ARG A 106 -10.96 2.43 33.57
CA ARG A 106 -12.34 2.07 33.91
C ARG A 106 -12.58 2.32 35.41
N PRO A 107 -13.65 3.03 35.79
CA PRO A 107 -13.95 3.24 37.20
C PRO A 107 -14.27 1.88 37.86
N VAL A 108 -13.46 1.51 38.85
CA VAL A 108 -13.72 0.33 39.69
C VAL A 108 -14.74 0.72 40.75
N SER A 109 -15.75 -0.13 40.96
CA SER A 109 -16.77 0.16 41.98
C SER A 109 -16.15 0.21 43.38
N ARG A 110 -16.69 1.07 44.25
CA ARG A 110 -16.23 1.17 45.66
C ARG A 110 -16.36 -0.15 46.41
N ALA A 111 -17.35 -0.98 46.05
CA ALA A 111 -17.51 -2.33 46.60
C ALA A 111 -16.35 -3.24 46.18
N ALA A 112 -15.94 -3.21 44.92
CA ALA A 112 -14.80 -4.00 44.44
C ALA A 112 -13.47 -3.57 45.06
N LEU A 113 -13.25 -2.25 45.24
CA LEU A 113 -12.03 -1.73 45.89
C LEU A 113 -11.92 -2.10 47.38
N ARG A 114 -13.06 -2.32 48.04
CA ARG A 114 -13.15 -2.65 49.47
C ARG A 114 -13.43 -4.12 49.72
N TYR A 115 -13.44 -4.93 48.67
CA TYR A 115 -13.77 -6.33 48.78
C TYR A 115 -12.65 -7.08 49.50
N GLU A 116 -13.00 -7.75 50.59
CA GLU A 116 -12.13 -8.71 51.25
C GLU A 116 -12.50 -10.11 50.76
N ALA A 117 -11.48 -10.91 50.43
CA ALA A 117 -11.69 -12.27 49.96
C ALA A 117 -12.36 -13.13 51.05
N THR A 118 -13.25 -14.03 50.64
CA THR A 118 -13.88 -14.95 51.59
C THR A 118 -12.89 -16.00 52.10
N GLU A 119 -13.16 -16.54 53.28
CA GLU A 119 -12.35 -17.61 53.88
C GLU A 119 -12.14 -18.79 52.92
N ARG A 120 -13.18 -19.17 52.18
CA ARG A 120 -13.10 -20.22 51.15
C ARG A 120 -12.11 -19.89 50.03
N VAL A 121 -12.04 -18.63 49.61
CA VAL A 121 -11.06 -18.19 48.59
C VAL A 121 -9.65 -18.25 49.17
N HIS A 122 -9.46 -17.90 50.45
CA HIS A 122 -8.18 -18.06 51.13
C HIS A 122 -7.74 -19.52 51.21
N GLU A 123 -8.63 -20.45 51.58
CA GLU A 123 -8.34 -21.89 51.59
C GLU A 123 -7.92 -22.41 50.21
N LEU A 124 -8.63 -21.98 49.16
CA LEU A 124 -8.37 -22.41 47.78
C LEU A 124 -7.08 -21.81 47.22
N ALA A 125 -6.68 -20.63 47.70
CA ALA A 125 -5.41 -20.01 47.33
C ALA A 125 -4.20 -20.77 47.90
N VAL A 126 -4.39 -21.63 48.91
CA VAL A 126 -3.32 -22.49 49.44
C VAL A 126 -2.99 -23.59 48.42
N PRO A 127 -1.72 -23.71 47.99
CA PRO A 127 -1.34 -24.74 47.02
C PRO A 127 -1.49 -26.15 47.60
N LYS A 128 -2.06 -27.06 46.80
CA LYS A 128 -2.16 -28.48 47.18
C LYS A 128 -0.77 -29.12 47.25
N LYS A 129 -0.41 -29.63 48.42
CA LYS A 129 0.81 -30.44 48.60
C LYS A 129 0.62 -31.78 47.88
N ARG A 130 1.49 -32.09 46.92
CA ARG A 130 1.54 -33.42 46.31
C ARG A 130 2.39 -34.33 47.19
N HIS A 131 1.83 -35.45 47.63
CA HIS A 131 2.65 -36.53 48.19
C HIS A 131 3.46 -37.14 47.05
N SER A 132 4.77 -37.29 47.23
CA SER A 132 5.59 -38.03 46.27
C SER A 132 5.03 -39.45 46.18
N ALA A 133 4.70 -39.90 44.96
CA ALA A 133 4.33 -41.29 44.72
C ALA A 133 5.43 -42.19 45.29
N ARG A 134 5.03 -43.09 46.19
CA ARG A 134 5.91 -44.08 46.80
C ARG A 134 6.08 -45.25 45.84
#